data_AF-A0A3N5QEG0-F1
#
_entry.id   AF-A0A3N5QEG0-F1
#
_cell.length_a   1.000
_cell.length_b   1.000
_cell.length_c   1.000
_cell.angle_alpha   90.00
_cell.angle_beta   90.00
_cell.angle_gamma   90.00
#
_symmetry.space_group_name_H-M   'P 1'
#
loop_
_entity.id
_entity.type
_entity.pdbx_description
1 polymer ?
#
loop_
_entity_poly.entity_id
_entity_poly.type
_entity_poly.pdbx_seq_one_letter_code
_entity_poly.pdbx_strand_id
1 'polypeptide(L)'
;MIRINNSRVFVPNQKEEIESPINWRRLKAFIAEVTMRCVYLLSLCLLGITSLLGCSDGSDFRPTNDNDLVTPRTDCFWIEYDKEKYNFGQNDTGATVWLAAYALPETGTRLTIEGAFPYARFMSLITYRLAGGTLDALADRDILADSGSINPFVEGNPRNDPSRRYHVTVAAGPPPVERDSRNDNVLYGGPSEAGSIGVLAYRVYVPN
;
A
#
# COMPACT_ATOMS: atom_id res chain seq x y z
N MET A 1 6.46 9.55 15.56
CA MET A 1 7.74 9.78 14.85
C MET A 1 7.94 8.59 13.93
N ILE A 2 8.25 8.81 12.66
CA ILE A 2 8.45 7.69 11.72
C ILE A 2 9.95 7.51 11.55
N ARG A 3 10.40 6.27 11.68
CA ARG A 3 11.80 5.91 11.47
C ARG A 3 11.90 4.94 10.31
N ILE A 4 12.76 5.29 9.35
CA ILE A 4 13.21 4.37 8.31
C ILE A 4 14.61 3.94 8.75
N ASN A 5 14.71 2.73 9.29
CA ASN A 5 15.97 2.22 9.82
C ASN A 5 16.58 1.22 8.84
N ASN A 6 17.86 1.42 8.49
CA ASN A 6 18.64 0.46 7.72
C ASN A 6 19.33 -0.55 8.66
N SER A 7 18.54 -1.31 9.42
CA SER A 7 19.09 -2.34 10.30
C SER A 7 19.20 -3.66 9.53
N ARG A 8 20.38 -3.92 8.94
CA ARG A 8 20.79 -5.27 8.55
C ARG A 8 21.09 -6.07 9.82
N VAL A 9 20.63 -7.33 9.86
CA VAL A 9 21.32 -8.55 10.33
C VAL A 9 20.26 -9.60 10.74
N PHE A 10 20.06 -10.59 9.89
CA PHE A 10 20.25 -12.00 10.25
C PHE A 10 20.56 -12.75 8.96
N VAL A 11 21.76 -13.36 8.91
CA VAL A 11 22.20 -14.22 7.82
C VAL A 11 22.08 -15.66 8.31
N PRO A 12 21.15 -16.46 7.78
CA PRO A 12 21.31 -17.90 7.73
C PRO A 12 21.99 -18.24 6.41
N ASN A 13 23.20 -18.76 6.54
CA ASN A 13 23.99 -19.38 5.49
C ASN A 13 23.26 -20.63 4.97
N GLN A 14 22.77 -20.62 3.73
CA GLN A 14 22.52 -21.83 2.92
C GLN A 14 22.76 -21.47 1.44
N LYS A 15 23.81 -22.05 0.86
CA LYS A 15 23.92 -22.19 -0.60
C LYS A 15 22.97 -23.32 -0.99
N GLU A 16 21.81 -22.99 -1.53
CA GLU A 16 21.03 -23.93 -2.34
C GLU A 16 20.96 -23.39 -3.77
N GLU A 17 21.55 -24.16 -4.66
CA GLU A 17 21.55 -23.97 -6.11
C GLU A 17 20.16 -24.33 -6.63
N ILE A 18 19.34 -23.31 -6.96
CA ILE A 18 18.01 -23.51 -7.53
C ILE A 18 18.17 -23.79 -9.03
N GLU A 19 18.13 -25.07 -9.42
CA GLU A 19 17.90 -25.44 -10.82
C GLU A 19 16.47 -25.04 -11.22
N SER A 20 16.33 -24.12 -12.17
CA SER A 20 15.04 -23.69 -12.72
C SER A 20 14.49 -24.74 -13.71
N PRO A 21 13.20 -25.16 -13.64
CA PRO A 21 12.61 -26.08 -14.60
C PRO A 21 12.01 -25.33 -15.81
N ILE A 22 12.73 -24.38 -16.39
CA ILE A 22 12.21 -23.59 -17.52
C ILE A 22 12.54 -24.29 -18.84
N ASN A 23 11.54 -24.93 -19.44
CA ASN A 23 11.65 -25.52 -20.78
C ASN A 23 11.59 -24.42 -21.86
N TRP A 24 12.77 -23.91 -22.24
CA TRP A 24 12.96 -22.80 -23.19
C TRP A 24 12.36 -23.06 -24.59
N ARG A 25 12.13 -24.33 -24.96
CA ARG A 25 11.49 -24.69 -26.23
C ARG A 25 9.99 -24.38 -26.21
N ARG A 26 9.33 -24.60 -25.07
CA ARG A 26 7.91 -24.27 -24.89
C ARG A 26 7.69 -22.76 -24.83
N LEU A 27 8.59 -22.01 -24.19
CA LEU A 27 8.53 -20.55 -24.14
C LEU A 27 8.68 -19.91 -25.53
N LYS A 28 9.62 -20.40 -26.34
CA LYS A 28 9.79 -19.92 -27.73
C LYS A 28 8.56 -20.21 -28.61
N ALA A 29 7.94 -21.38 -28.46
CA ALA A 29 6.71 -21.72 -29.20
C ALA A 29 5.53 -20.83 -28.80
N PHE A 30 5.35 -20.56 -27.51
CA PHE A 30 4.28 -19.70 -27.01
C PHE A 30 4.42 -18.23 -27.47
N ILE A 31 5.65 -17.69 -27.47
CA ILE A 31 5.92 -16.33 -27.97
C ILE A 31 5.65 -16.24 -29.49
N ALA A 32 5.98 -17.27 -30.27
CA ALA A 32 5.70 -17.32 -31.70
C ALA A 32 4.19 -17.35 -32.01
N GLU A 33 3.39 -18.05 -31.20
CA GLU A 33 1.94 -18.15 -31.39
C GLU A 33 1.20 -16.84 -31.03
N VAL A 34 1.65 -16.15 -29.98
CA VAL A 34 1.12 -14.84 -29.57
C VAL A 34 1.47 -13.75 -30.60
N THR A 35 2.71 -13.74 -31.10
CA THR A 35 3.14 -12.75 -32.11
C THR A 35 2.42 -12.93 -33.45
N MET A 36 2.17 -14.17 -33.89
CA MET A 36 1.45 -14.44 -35.13
C MET A 36 -0.03 -13.98 -35.06
N ARG A 37 -0.68 -14.15 -33.91
CA ARG A 37 -2.05 -13.66 -33.67
C ARG A 37 -2.14 -12.12 -33.62
N CYS A 38 -1.16 -11.44 -33.03
CA CYS A 38 -1.12 -9.97 -32.99
C CYS A 38 -0.92 -9.35 -34.38
N VAL A 39 -0.08 -9.93 -35.24
CA VAL A 39 0.13 -9.44 -36.61
C VAL A 39 -1.13 -9.64 -37.47
N TYR A 40 -1.84 -10.76 -37.29
CA TYR A 40 -3.08 -11.03 -38.03
C TYR A 40 -4.21 -10.06 -37.65
N LEU A 41 -4.37 -9.74 -36.37
CA LEU A 41 -5.37 -8.78 -35.90
C LEU A 41 -5.08 -7.34 -36.34
N LEU A 42 -3.81 -6.95 -36.41
CA LEU A 42 -3.42 -5.63 -36.93
C LEU A 42 -3.63 -5.50 -38.46
N SER A 43 -3.47 -6.60 -39.21
CA SER A 43 -3.71 -6.60 -40.66
C SER A 43 -5.21 -6.49 -41.04
N LEU A 44 -6.12 -6.96 -40.18
CA LEU A 44 -7.57 -6.86 -40.39
C LEU A 44 -8.14 -5.46 -40.11
N CYS A 45 -7.43 -4.58 -39.39
CA CYS A 45 -7.85 -3.19 -39.16
C CYS A 45 -7.54 -2.25 -40.34
N LEU A 46 -6.66 -2.63 -41.27
CA LEU A 46 -6.18 -1.76 -42.36
C LEU A 46 -7.03 -1.80 -43.65
N LEU A 47 -8.11 -2.59 -43.70
CA LEU A 47 -9.00 -2.68 -44.88
C LEU A 47 -10.45 -2.20 -44.62
N GLY A 48 -10.70 -1.50 -43.51
CA GLY A 48 -12.07 -1.20 -43.05
C GLY A 48 -12.45 0.26 -42.85
N ILE A 49 -11.73 1.25 -43.41
CA ILE A 49 -12.09 2.66 -43.22
C ILE A 49 -12.02 3.44 -44.54
N THR A 50 -13.12 3.45 -45.28
CA THR A 50 -13.43 4.51 -46.26
C THR A 50 -14.84 5.03 -46.02
N SER A 51 -14.94 6.10 -45.23
CA SER A 51 -15.94 7.17 -45.39
C SER A 51 -15.68 8.25 -44.32
N LEU A 52 -15.01 9.32 -44.74
CA LEU A 52 -15.03 10.60 -44.03
C LEU A 52 -16.03 11.50 -44.75
N LEU A 53 -16.94 12.12 -43.99
CA LEU A 53 -17.20 13.56 -43.99
C LEU A 53 -18.34 13.83 -42.99
N GLY A 54 -17.99 14.54 -41.92
CA GLY A 54 -18.93 14.99 -40.89
C GLY A 54 -18.19 15.87 -39.89
N CYS A 55 -17.93 17.12 -40.28
CA CYS A 55 -17.53 18.17 -39.34
C CYS A 55 -18.73 18.51 -38.45
N SER A 56 -18.55 18.47 -37.14
CA SER A 56 -19.45 19.12 -36.17
C SER A 56 -18.62 19.79 -35.08
N ASP A 57 -19.06 21.00 -34.78
CA ASP A 57 -18.44 22.11 -34.06
C ASP A 57 -17.61 21.83 -32.81
N GLY A 58 -16.58 22.68 -32.68
CA GLY A 58 -15.73 22.78 -31.50
C GLY A 58 -16.50 23.15 -30.24
N SER A 59 -16.26 22.35 -29.21
CA SER A 59 -16.14 22.86 -27.85
C SER A 59 -14.71 22.60 -27.42
N ASP A 60 -14.05 23.66 -26.97
CA ASP A 60 -12.63 23.74 -26.65
C ASP A 60 -12.36 22.93 -25.36
N PHE A 61 -12.30 21.59 -25.47
CA PHE A 61 -11.86 20.73 -24.38
C PHE A 61 -10.34 20.84 -24.29
N ARG A 62 -9.88 21.83 -23.52
CA ARG A 62 -8.52 21.82 -23.00
C ARG A 62 -8.35 20.54 -22.17
N PRO A 63 -7.48 19.60 -22.55
CA PRO A 63 -7.08 18.56 -21.62
C PRO A 63 -6.32 19.27 -20.50
N THR A 64 -6.96 19.47 -19.35
CA THR A 64 -6.20 19.64 -18.13
C THR A 64 -5.39 18.36 -18.00
N ASN A 65 -4.06 18.50 -17.92
CA ASN A 65 -3.19 17.41 -17.57
C ASN A 65 -3.60 16.92 -16.17
N ASP A 66 -4.56 16.00 -16.09
CA ASP A 66 -4.90 15.23 -14.89
C ASP A 66 -3.84 14.15 -14.62
N ASN A 67 -2.57 14.53 -14.78
CA ASN A 67 -1.45 13.90 -14.09
C ASN A 67 -1.18 14.59 -12.76
N ASP A 68 -2.19 15.25 -12.18
CA ASP A 68 -2.19 15.64 -10.78
C ASP A 68 -2.42 14.37 -9.94
N LEU A 69 -1.47 13.43 -10.06
CA LEU A 69 -1.13 12.53 -8.97
C LEU A 69 -0.92 13.45 -7.79
N VAL A 70 -1.92 13.49 -6.92
CA VAL A 70 -1.94 14.21 -5.66
C VAL A 70 -0.60 13.95 -4.98
N THR A 71 0.33 14.88 -5.17
CA THR A 71 1.55 14.97 -4.42
C THR A 71 1.41 16.28 -3.68
N PRO A 72 0.70 16.28 -2.53
CA PRO A 72 0.81 17.38 -1.61
C PRO A 72 2.29 17.51 -1.34
N ARG A 73 2.82 18.67 -1.70
CA ARG A 73 4.21 19.06 -1.45
C ARG A 73 4.34 19.38 0.04
N THR A 74 4.09 18.38 0.86
CA THR A 74 4.23 18.41 2.31
C THR A 74 5.39 17.51 2.67
N ASP A 75 6.31 18.03 3.46
CA ASP A 75 7.33 17.26 4.17
C ASP A 75 6.73 16.29 5.21
N CYS A 76 5.43 16.44 5.50
CA CYS A 76 4.64 15.49 6.28
C CYS A 76 4.50 14.14 5.57
N PHE A 77 4.81 13.06 6.31
CA PHE A 77 4.55 11.69 5.85
C PHE A 77 3.05 11.40 5.73
N TRP A 78 2.24 11.93 6.65
CA TRP A 78 0.79 11.74 6.69
C TRP A 78 0.09 12.93 6.05
N ILE A 79 -0.79 12.64 5.10
CA ILE A 79 -1.68 13.61 4.48
C ILE A 79 -3.09 13.26 4.94
N GLU A 80 -3.80 14.23 5.51
CA GLU A 80 -5.19 14.03 5.88
C GLU A 80 -6.04 13.81 4.62
N TYR A 81 -6.85 12.77 4.65
CA TYR A 81 -7.68 12.37 3.54
C TYR A 81 -8.93 13.25 3.48
N ASP A 82 -9.07 13.98 2.38
CA ASP A 82 -10.26 14.78 2.08
C ASP A 82 -11.40 13.87 1.60
N LYS A 83 -12.35 13.64 2.50
CA LYS A 83 -13.52 12.78 2.30
C LYS A 83 -14.59 13.42 1.42
N GLU A 84 -14.60 14.74 1.31
CA GLU A 84 -15.56 15.47 0.48
C GLU A 84 -15.11 15.45 -0.98
N LYS A 85 -13.80 15.48 -1.22
CA LYS A 85 -13.21 15.50 -2.55
C LYS A 85 -12.99 14.11 -3.16
N TYR A 86 -12.67 13.11 -2.34
CA TYR A 86 -12.33 11.77 -2.83
C TYR A 86 -13.27 10.70 -2.23
N ASN A 87 -13.82 9.82 -3.07
CA ASN A 87 -14.77 8.77 -2.66
C ASN A 87 -14.12 7.36 -2.60
N PHE A 88 -12.98 7.25 -1.93
CA PHE A 88 -12.25 5.99 -1.74
C PHE A 88 -12.91 5.09 -0.67
N GLY A 89 -14.24 4.91 -0.73
CA GLY A 89 -14.98 3.99 0.16
C GLY A 89 -14.87 4.27 1.66
N GLN A 90 -14.48 5.50 2.04
CA GLN A 90 -14.05 5.88 3.38
C GLN A 90 -14.84 7.09 3.92
N ASN A 91 -16.15 7.08 3.68
CA ASN A 91 -17.07 8.19 4.00
C ASN A 91 -17.56 8.20 5.46
N ASP A 92 -16.89 7.51 6.37
CA ASP A 92 -17.26 7.49 7.77
C ASP A 92 -16.96 8.86 8.42
N THR A 93 -18.00 9.62 8.76
CA THR A 93 -17.87 10.96 9.33
C THR A 93 -17.30 10.95 10.76
N GLY A 94 -17.30 9.80 11.44
CA GLY A 94 -16.76 9.66 12.80
C GLY A 94 -15.26 9.37 12.86
N ALA A 95 -14.59 9.25 11.72
CA ALA A 95 -13.17 9.01 11.63
C ALA A 95 -12.41 10.22 11.11
N THR A 96 -11.15 10.35 11.48
CA THR A 96 -10.14 11.05 10.68
C THR A 96 -9.26 9.99 10.03
N VAL A 97 -8.95 10.17 8.75
CA VAL A 97 -8.13 9.23 7.99
C VAL A 97 -6.95 10.01 7.45
N TRP A 98 -5.75 9.49 7.66
CA TRP A 98 -4.54 9.98 7.01
C TRP A 98 -4.00 8.92 6.07
N LEU A 99 -3.55 9.33 4.90
CA LEU A 99 -2.88 8.49 3.93
C LEU A 99 -1.39 8.84 3.86
N ALA A 100 -0.58 7.83 3.56
CA ALA A 100 0.81 8.02 3.22
C ALA A 100 1.15 7.15 2.01
N ALA A 101 1.74 7.76 0.98
CA ALA A 101 2.42 7.05 -0.09
C ALA A 101 3.93 7.16 0.15
N TYR A 102 4.64 6.04 0.15
CA TYR A 102 6.08 6.02 0.46
C TYR A 102 6.79 5.02 -0.44
N ALA A 103 8.07 5.29 -0.73
CA ALA A 103 8.96 4.37 -1.39
C ALA A 103 10.12 4.02 -0.46
N LEU A 104 10.57 2.76 -0.50
CA LEU A 104 11.76 2.36 0.24
C LEU A 104 13.01 2.77 -0.55
N PRO A 105 14.04 3.35 0.12
CA PRO A 105 15.25 3.81 -0.56
C PRO A 105 16.09 2.63 -1.08
N GLU A 106 16.11 1.51 -0.35
CA GLU A 106 16.85 0.30 -0.70
C GLU A 106 16.01 -0.94 -0.40
N THR A 107 16.19 -1.99 -1.19
CA THR A 107 15.61 -3.32 -0.93
C THR A 107 16.07 -3.84 0.43
N GLY A 108 15.12 -4.32 1.24
CA GLY A 108 15.40 -4.79 2.60
C GLY A 108 15.37 -3.72 3.69
N THR A 109 15.15 -2.44 3.33
CA THR A 109 14.87 -1.38 4.32
C THR A 109 13.53 -1.65 5.01
N ARG A 110 13.41 -1.28 6.28
CA ARG A 110 12.17 -1.40 7.05
C ARG A 110 11.59 -0.02 7.37
N LEU A 111 10.27 0.10 7.21
CA LEU A 111 9.51 1.23 7.72
C LEU A 111 8.97 0.88 9.11
N THR A 112 9.28 1.73 10.10
CA THR A 112 8.72 1.62 11.45
C THR A 112 7.90 2.87 11.77
N ILE A 113 6.67 2.65 12.19
CA ILE A 113 5.74 3.67 12.64
C ILE A 113 5.77 3.69 14.16
N GLU A 114 6.33 4.75 14.76
CA GLU A 114 6.32 4.95 16.21
C GLU A 114 5.29 6.02 16.58
N GLY A 115 4.49 5.75 17.61
CA GLY A 115 3.42 6.63 18.03
C GLY A 115 3.11 6.54 19.51
N ALA A 116 2.12 7.32 19.91
CA ALA A 116 1.35 7.10 21.12
C ALA A 116 -0.05 6.69 20.68
N PHE A 117 -0.66 5.71 21.34
CA PHE A 117 -2.07 5.39 21.14
C PHE A 117 -2.90 6.68 21.25
N PRO A 118 -3.86 6.95 20.35
CA PRO A 118 -4.64 8.18 20.39
C PRO A 118 -5.71 8.13 21.48
N TYR A 119 -6.10 9.29 22.02
CA TYR A 119 -7.30 9.39 22.86
C TYR A 119 -8.52 9.30 21.95
N ALA A 120 -8.93 8.07 21.67
CA ALA A 120 -9.88 7.74 20.62
C ALA A 120 -10.71 6.53 21.02
N ARG A 121 -11.83 6.34 20.34
CA ARG A 121 -12.64 5.13 20.50
C ARG A 121 -12.05 3.93 19.79
N PHE A 122 -11.41 4.17 18.65
CA PHE A 122 -10.81 3.14 17.82
C PHE A 122 -9.66 3.73 16.99
N MET A 123 -8.64 2.92 16.69
CA MET A 123 -7.68 3.22 15.63
C MET A 123 -7.27 1.99 14.82
N SER A 124 -6.79 2.21 13.61
CA SER A 124 -6.15 1.15 12.80
C SER A 124 -5.10 1.67 11.84
N LEU A 125 -4.14 0.81 11.52
CA LEU A 125 -3.16 0.98 10.45
C LEU A 125 -3.44 -0.06 9.35
N ILE A 126 -3.41 0.38 8.09
CA ILE A 126 -3.83 -0.46 6.96
C ILE A 126 -2.88 -0.25 5.79
N THR A 127 -2.45 -1.33 5.14
CA THR A 127 -1.73 -1.26 3.86
C THR A 127 -2.69 -1.47 2.69
N TYR A 128 -2.44 -0.74 1.60
CA TYR A 128 -3.25 -0.78 0.39
C TYR A 128 -2.40 -1.07 -0.84
N ARG A 129 -3.03 -1.69 -1.85
CA ARG A 129 -2.52 -1.65 -3.22
C ARG A 129 -2.68 -0.24 -3.77
N LEU A 130 -1.80 0.16 -4.70
CA LEU A 130 -1.91 1.45 -5.41
C LEU A 130 -3.26 1.63 -6.11
N ALA A 131 -3.78 0.58 -6.75
CA ALA A 131 -5.09 0.58 -7.40
C ALA A 131 -6.27 0.47 -6.41
N GLY A 132 -6.01 0.46 -5.11
CA GLY A 132 -6.98 0.22 -4.05
C GLY A 132 -7.19 -1.24 -3.68
N GLY A 133 -7.90 -1.45 -2.57
CA GLY A 133 -8.03 -2.74 -1.91
C GLY A 133 -6.99 -2.97 -0.82
N THR A 134 -7.47 -3.42 0.34
CA THR A 134 -6.66 -3.70 1.52
C THR A 134 -5.74 -4.90 1.28
N LEU A 135 -4.47 -4.76 1.67
CA LEU A 135 -3.50 -5.86 1.70
C LEU A 135 -3.45 -6.48 3.10
N ASP A 136 -3.41 -5.65 4.13
CA ASP A 136 -3.39 -6.06 5.52
C ASP A 136 -3.89 -4.93 6.44
N ALA A 137 -4.30 -5.27 7.66
CA ALA A 137 -4.76 -4.30 8.64
C ALA A 137 -4.37 -4.74 10.06
N LEU A 138 -4.03 -3.75 10.89
CA LEU A 138 -3.72 -3.92 12.29
C LEU A 138 -4.60 -2.97 13.13
N ALA A 139 -5.49 -3.54 13.94
CA ALA A 139 -6.40 -2.79 14.80
C ALA A 139 -5.74 -2.49 16.15
N ASP A 140 -6.22 -1.45 16.83
CA ASP A 140 -5.72 -1.00 18.13
C ASP A 140 -5.45 -2.10 19.16
N ARG A 141 -6.42 -2.96 19.45
CA ARG A 141 -6.33 -4.05 20.44
C ARG A 141 -5.28 -5.11 20.09
N ASP A 142 -4.90 -5.20 18.82
CA ASP A 142 -3.93 -6.17 18.30
C ASP A 142 -2.50 -5.60 18.30
N ILE A 143 -2.30 -4.35 18.74
CA ILE A 143 -1.00 -3.70 18.85
C ILE A 143 -0.49 -3.81 20.28
N LEU A 144 0.66 -4.42 20.46
CA LEU A 144 1.36 -4.43 21.73
C LEU A 144 1.98 -3.05 22.01
N ALA A 145 1.86 -2.60 23.25
CA ALA A 145 2.50 -1.37 23.69
C ALA A 145 4.02 -1.57 23.87
N ASP A 146 4.77 -0.48 23.78
CA ASP A 146 6.20 -0.47 24.09
C ASP A 146 6.44 -0.81 25.56
N SER A 147 7.64 -1.28 25.90
CA SER A 147 8.02 -1.55 27.29
C SER A 147 7.84 -0.29 28.16
N GLY A 148 7.17 -0.46 29.30
CA GLY A 148 6.82 0.65 30.20
C GLY A 148 5.62 1.50 29.75
N SER A 149 4.97 1.15 28.63
CA SER A 149 3.70 1.71 28.19
C SER A 149 2.57 0.68 28.29
N ILE A 150 1.34 1.16 28.17
CA ILE A 150 0.13 0.33 28.10
C ILE A 150 -0.61 0.52 26.78
N ASN A 151 -1.38 -0.50 26.38
CA ASN A 151 -2.37 -0.35 25.32
C ASN A 151 -3.75 -0.05 25.94
N PRO A 152 -4.26 1.18 25.83
CA PRO A 152 -5.53 1.61 26.43
C PRO A 152 -6.78 1.06 25.72
N PHE A 153 -6.62 0.38 24.58
CA PHE A 153 -7.69 -0.28 23.85
C PHE A 153 -7.92 -1.74 24.29
N VAL A 154 -7.03 -2.28 25.12
CA VAL A 154 -7.22 -3.57 25.79
C VAL A 154 -8.13 -3.37 27.00
N GLU A 155 -9.12 -4.24 27.16
CA GLU A 155 -10.07 -4.19 28.27
C GLU A 155 -9.35 -4.23 29.64
N GLY A 156 -9.82 -3.40 30.57
CA GLY A 156 -9.24 -3.27 31.91
C GLY A 156 -8.12 -2.24 32.02
N ASN A 157 -7.48 -1.85 30.92
CA ASN A 157 -6.42 -0.84 30.95
C ASN A 157 -6.98 0.59 31.10
N PRO A 158 -6.28 1.49 31.82
CA PRO A 158 -6.69 2.88 31.97
C PRO A 158 -6.63 3.64 30.63
N ARG A 159 -7.79 4.10 30.15
CA ARG A 159 -7.90 4.80 28.85
C ARG A 159 -7.08 6.09 28.74
N ASN A 160 -6.84 6.75 29.87
CA ASN A 160 -6.22 8.06 29.92
C ASN A 160 -4.75 8.03 30.37
N ASP A 161 -4.13 6.84 30.46
CA ASP A 161 -2.72 6.73 30.86
C ASP A 161 -1.80 7.49 29.90
N PRO A 162 -0.86 8.32 30.39
CA PRO A 162 0.06 9.05 29.53
C PRO A 162 1.15 8.17 28.90
N SER A 163 1.50 7.04 29.51
CA SER A 163 2.50 6.07 29.04
C SER A 163 1.86 5.07 28.08
N ARG A 164 1.71 5.48 26.82
CA ARG A 164 0.92 4.74 25.81
C ARG A 164 1.61 4.60 24.46
N ARG A 165 2.92 4.41 24.47
CA ARG A 165 3.74 4.32 23.24
C ARG A 165 3.60 2.96 22.58
N TYR A 166 3.73 2.94 21.25
CA TYR A 166 3.81 1.75 20.44
C TYR A 166 4.75 1.96 19.24
N HIS A 167 5.25 0.86 18.69
CA HIS A 167 5.86 0.81 17.37
C HIS A 167 5.27 -0.33 16.53
N VAL A 168 5.07 -0.09 15.24
CA VAL A 168 4.63 -1.09 14.25
C VAL A 168 5.62 -1.11 13.11
N THR A 169 6.05 -2.31 12.71
CA THR A 169 6.92 -2.51 11.54
C THR A 169 6.08 -2.85 10.33
N VAL A 170 6.33 -2.19 9.20
CA VAL A 170 5.71 -2.53 7.93
C VAL A 170 6.61 -3.50 7.18
N ALA A 171 6.16 -4.75 7.04
CA ALA A 171 6.87 -5.82 6.36
C ALA A 171 6.48 -5.89 4.88
N ALA A 172 7.45 -6.24 4.05
CA ALA A 172 7.22 -6.46 2.63
C ALA A 172 6.43 -7.76 2.36
N GLY A 173 5.63 -7.76 1.30
CA GLY A 173 4.89 -8.94 0.86
C GLY A 173 3.59 -9.21 1.63
N PRO A 174 2.82 -10.23 1.24
CA PRO A 174 1.53 -10.52 1.86
C PRO A 174 1.68 -11.03 3.30
N PRO A 175 0.62 -10.94 4.13
CA PRO A 175 0.63 -11.57 5.45
C PRO A 175 0.74 -13.11 5.35
N PRO A 176 1.24 -13.79 6.40
CA PRO A 176 1.18 -15.24 6.51
C PRO A 176 -0.24 -15.77 6.33
N VAL A 177 -0.38 -16.95 5.71
CA VAL A 177 -1.68 -17.60 5.48
C VAL A 177 -2.31 -18.01 6.82
N GLU A 178 -1.51 -18.56 7.73
CA GLU A 178 -1.95 -18.92 9.07
C GLU A 178 -1.91 -17.70 9.98
N ARG A 179 -3.06 -17.40 10.60
CA ARG A 179 -3.20 -16.22 11.47
C ARG A 179 -2.24 -16.23 12.66
N ASP A 180 -1.99 -17.41 13.23
CA ASP A 180 -1.15 -17.56 14.42
C ASP A 180 0.36 -17.51 14.09
N SER A 181 0.72 -17.54 12.81
CA SER A 181 2.10 -17.34 12.32
C SER A 181 2.47 -15.87 12.14
N ARG A 182 1.57 -14.95 12.49
CA ARG A 182 1.82 -13.51 12.38
C ARG A 182 2.73 -13.05 13.51
N ASN A 183 3.72 -12.23 13.17
CA ASN A 183 4.54 -11.58 14.17
C ASN A 183 3.78 -10.41 14.80
N ASP A 184 3.98 -10.23 16.10
CA ASP A 184 3.44 -9.10 16.84
C ASP A 184 3.91 -7.77 16.24
N ASN A 185 3.03 -6.77 16.22
CA ASN A 185 3.30 -5.42 15.73
C ASN A 185 3.87 -5.38 14.30
N VAL A 186 3.57 -6.39 13.48
CA VAL A 186 3.91 -6.39 12.05
C VAL A 186 2.65 -6.18 11.20
N LEU A 187 2.69 -5.13 10.38
CA LEU A 187 1.74 -4.85 9.32
C LEU A 187 2.36 -5.27 7.99
N TYR A 188 1.77 -6.23 7.30
CA TYR A 188 2.26 -6.74 6.02
C TYR A 188 1.71 -5.92 4.86
N GLY A 189 2.13 -6.22 3.63
CA GLY A 189 1.69 -5.54 2.41
C GLY A 189 2.53 -4.33 2.03
N GLY A 190 3.71 -4.15 2.63
CA GLY A 190 4.70 -3.16 2.20
C GLY A 190 5.36 -3.54 0.87
N PRO A 191 5.98 -2.55 0.18
CA PRO A 191 6.76 -2.81 -1.03
C PRO A 191 8.03 -3.61 -0.70
N SER A 192 8.42 -4.53 -1.59
CA SER A 192 9.64 -5.36 -1.44
C SER A 192 10.85 -4.84 -2.21
N GLU A 193 10.63 -3.99 -3.22
CA GLU A 193 11.67 -3.50 -4.11
C GLU A 193 11.96 -2.01 -3.87
N ALA A 194 13.23 -1.62 -4.02
CA ALA A 194 13.63 -0.21 -3.98
C ALA A 194 12.82 0.61 -5.01
N GLY A 195 12.35 1.79 -4.58
CA GLY A 195 11.56 2.68 -5.43
C GLY A 195 10.11 2.27 -5.68
N SER A 196 9.69 1.06 -5.29
CA SER A 196 8.27 0.68 -5.34
C SER A 196 7.46 1.44 -4.29
N ILE A 197 6.27 1.90 -4.69
CA ILE A 197 5.40 2.71 -3.83
C ILE A 197 4.48 1.80 -3.01
N GLY A 198 4.51 1.98 -1.70
CA GLY A 198 3.53 1.47 -0.75
C GLY A 198 2.52 2.54 -0.36
N VAL A 199 1.30 2.13 -0.02
CA VAL A 199 0.25 3.01 0.50
C VAL A 199 -0.18 2.54 1.88
N LEU A 200 -0.21 3.48 2.83
CA LEU A 200 -0.70 3.28 4.20
C LEU A 200 -1.89 4.18 4.48
N ALA A 201 -2.81 3.69 5.29
CA ALA A 201 -3.83 4.50 5.92
C ALA A 201 -3.72 4.38 7.45
N TYR A 202 -3.82 5.52 8.14
CA TYR A 202 -4.03 5.59 9.57
C TYR A 202 -5.42 6.12 9.83
N ARG A 203 -6.24 5.37 10.56
CA ARG A 203 -7.61 5.75 10.91
C ARG A 203 -7.73 5.96 12.39
N VAL A 204 -8.37 7.05 12.81
CA VAL A 204 -8.66 7.34 14.22
C VAL A 204 -10.10 7.79 14.33
N TYR A 205 -10.86 7.17 15.22
CA TYR A 205 -12.25 7.52 15.47
C TYR A 205 -12.37 8.42 16.68
N VAL A 206 -13.19 9.46 16.57
CA VAL A 206 -13.45 10.38 17.68
C VAL A 206 -13.87 9.60 18.95
N PRO A 207 -13.47 10.05 20.14
CA PRO A 207 -14.01 9.54 21.39
C PRO A 207 -15.55 9.62 21.40
N ASN A 208 -16.19 8.70 22.13
CA ASN A 208 -17.60 8.87 22.51
C ASN A 208 -17.74 9.95 23.58
#